data_AF-A0A497NYG5-F1
#
_entry.id   AF-A0A497NYG5-F1
#
_cell.length_a   1.000
_cell.length_b   1.000
_cell.length_c   1.000
_cell.angle_alpha   90.00
_cell.angle_beta   90.00
_cell.angle_gamma   90.00
#
_symmetry.space_group_name_H-M   'P 1'
#
loop_
_entity.id
_entity.type
_entity.pdbx_description
1 polymer ?
#
loop_
_entity_poly.entity_id
_entity_poly.type
_entity_poly.pdbx_seq_one_letter_code
_entity_poly.pdbx_strand_id
1 'polypeptide(L)'
;AMGKTFWMGRWDGPFIIHGITFNKKDIDIWGGFWDIGEMTAELILNGKRYMFKGSFLFDRASHLTYYYDSAKEGGAGAPLEFSCFYLCQDEFCLAVAHTDNPSPFNPPVSPQHQARLNLFMENRSYPLTEFKFWDDGGIQPKIFNLVGRFDGGEIRIVGEPINYWPNRWGVSRETWWNPEAYRTWGRATIH
;
A
#
# COMPACT_ATOMS: atom_id res chain seq x y z
N ALA A 1 16.09 -5.13 -10.34
CA ALA A 1 15.45 -4.67 -9.11
C ALA A 1 16.53 -4.45 -8.05
N MET A 2 16.40 -3.40 -7.23
CA MET A 2 17.13 -3.20 -6.00
C MET A 2 16.56 -4.16 -4.95
N GLY A 3 17.25 -5.28 -4.73
CA GLY A 3 16.78 -6.36 -3.85
C GLY A 3 15.75 -7.29 -4.51
N LYS A 4 14.93 -7.96 -3.68
CA LYS A 4 13.90 -8.91 -4.15
C LYS A 4 12.57 -8.21 -4.40
N THR A 5 11.89 -8.61 -5.47
CA THR A 5 10.52 -8.23 -5.82
C THR A 5 9.56 -8.46 -4.66
N PHE A 6 8.68 -7.49 -4.43
CA PHE A 6 7.61 -7.58 -3.43
C PHE A 6 6.31 -8.04 -4.11
N TRP A 7 5.97 -9.33 -3.95
CA TRP A 7 4.79 -9.94 -4.54
C TRP A 7 3.55 -9.80 -3.66
N MET A 8 2.45 -9.34 -4.24
CA MET A 8 1.14 -9.12 -3.62
C MET A 8 0.12 -10.05 -4.27
N GLY A 9 0.31 -11.35 -4.09
CA GLY A 9 -0.37 -12.39 -4.88
C GLY A 9 0.28 -12.57 -6.26
N ARG A 10 0.30 -13.80 -6.78
CA ARG A 10 0.86 -14.08 -8.11
C ARG A 10 -0.27 -14.28 -9.12
N TRP A 11 -0.06 -13.89 -10.38
CA TRP A 11 -1.06 -14.12 -11.43
C TRP A 11 -1.31 -15.60 -11.73
N ASP A 12 -0.32 -16.46 -11.53
CA ASP A 12 -0.43 -17.91 -11.62
C ASP A 12 -0.81 -18.57 -10.29
N GLY A 13 -1.03 -17.78 -9.24
CA GLY A 13 -1.30 -18.23 -7.89
C GLY A 13 -2.57 -17.59 -7.29
N PRO A 14 -2.79 -17.75 -5.97
CA PRO A 14 -3.93 -17.13 -5.32
C PRO A 14 -3.76 -15.61 -5.28
N PHE A 15 -4.86 -14.91 -5.59
CA PHE A 15 -5.02 -13.51 -5.26
C PHE A 15 -5.08 -13.35 -3.73
N ILE A 16 -4.71 -12.17 -3.25
CA ILE A 16 -4.79 -11.82 -1.83
C ILE A 16 -5.93 -10.84 -1.59
N ILE A 17 -6.53 -10.90 -0.40
CA ILE A 17 -7.56 -9.93 -0.01
C ILE A 17 -6.88 -8.59 0.26
N HIS A 18 -7.15 -7.61 -0.59
CA HIS A 18 -6.59 -6.27 -0.48
C HIS A 18 -7.45 -5.33 0.36
N GLY A 19 -8.78 -5.51 0.36
CA GLY A 19 -9.64 -4.69 1.21
C GLY A 19 -11.10 -5.05 1.11
N ILE A 20 -11.87 -4.62 2.12
CA ILE A 20 -13.32 -4.77 2.12
C ILE A 20 -13.95 -3.54 1.48
N THR A 21 -14.84 -3.74 0.51
CA THR A 21 -15.47 -2.64 -0.22
C THR A 21 -16.46 -1.89 0.65
N PHE A 22 -16.45 -0.54 0.61
CA PHE A 22 -17.27 0.26 1.51
C PHE A 22 -18.74 0.39 1.06
N ASN A 23 -18.99 0.39 -0.24
CA ASN A 23 -20.30 0.72 -0.81
C ASN A 23 -21.22 -0.49 -1.06
N LYS A 24 -20.68 -1.71 -1.01
CA LYS A 24 -21.42 -2.96 -1.15
C LYS A 24 -20.71 -4.08 -0.41
N LYS A 25 -21.42 -5.17 -0.09
CA LYS A 25 -20.85 -6.30 0.65
C LYS A 25 -19.99 -7.17 -0.27
N ASP A 26 -18.75 -6.76 -0.52
CA ASP A 26 -17.75 -7.51 -1.31
C ASP A 26 -16.31 -7.22 -0.87
N ILE A 27 -15.36 -7.97 -1.44
CA ILE A 27 -13.92 -7.95 -1.17
C ILE A 27 -13.19 -7.62 -2.47
N ASP A 28 -12.24 -6.69 -2.39
CA ASP A 28 -11.28 -6.42 -3.46
C ASP A 28 -10.07 -7.36 -3.29
N ILE A 29 -9.73 -8.12 -4.34
CA ILE A 29 -8.63 -9.08 -4.33
C ILE A 29 -7.57 -8.71 -5.38
N TRP A 30 -6.30 -8.78 -4.99
CA TRP A 30 -5.17 -8.33 -5.81
C TRP A 30 -4.23 -9.46 -6.18
N GLY A 31 -3.63 -9.33 -7.36
CA GLY A 31 -2.48 -10.09 -7.82
C GLY A 31 -1.50 -9.14 -8.49
N GLY A 32 -0.22 -9.20 -8.15
CA GLY A 32 0.75 -8.24 -8.67
C GLY A 32 2.06 -8.19 -7.91
N PHE A 33 2.86 -7.19 -8.24
CA PHE A 33 4.12 -6.97 -7.57
C PHE A 33 4.59 -5.51 -7.65
N TRP A 34 5.51 -5.21 -6.76
CA TRP A 34 6.36 -4.04 -6.79
C TRP A 34 7.81 -4.43 -7.04
N ASP A 35 8.39 -3.84 -8.08
CA ASP A 35 9.83 -3.86 -8.32
C ASP A 35 10.39 -2.46 -8.10
N ILE A 36 11.33 -2.37 -7.17
CA ILE A 36 12.08 -1.14 -6.92
C ILE A 36 13.37 -1.22 -7.75
N GLY A 37 13.76 -0.15 -8.42
CA GLY A 37 14.94 -0.12 -9.27
C GLY A 37 15.63 1.23 -9.26
N GLU A 38 16.85 1.28 -9.80
CA GLU A 38 17.55 2.54 -10.03
C GLU A 38 17.02 3.22 -11.29
N MET A 39 16.88 4.52 -11.23
CA MET A 39 16.46 5.38 -12.32
C MET A 39 17.56 6.38 -12.63
N THR A 40 17.84 6.51 -13.93
CA THR A 40 18.52 7.69 -14.50
C THR A 40 17.55 8.31 -15.49
N ALA A 41 17.21 9.58 -15.30
CA ALA A 41 16.31 10.32 -16.18
C ALA A 41 16.99 11.55 -16.77
N GLU A 42 16.76 11.78 -18.07
CA GLU A 42 17.07 13.04 -18.73
C GLU A 42 15.77 13.83 -18.90
N LEU A 43 15.76 15.08 -18.41
CA LEU A 43 14.70 16.05 -18.68
C LEU A 43 15.25 17.12 -19.61
N ILE A 44 14.55 17.34 -20.72
CA ILE A 44 14.82 18.45 -21.64
C ILE A 44 13.73 19.48 -21.47
N LEU A 45 14.07 20.63 -20.90
CA LEU A 45 13.14 21.74 -20.66
C LEU A 45 13.73 23.02 -21.25
N ASN A 46 13.02 23.62 -22.21
CA ASN A 46 13.44 24.85 -22.91
C ASN A 46 14.85 24.75 -23.52
N GLY A 47 15.17 23.59 -24.11
CA GLY A 47 16.49 23.32 -24.70
C GLY A 47 17.61 23.03 -23.70
N LYS A 48 17.36 23.15 -22.39
CA LYS A 48 18.32 22.78 -21.35
C LYS A 48 18.11 21.33 -20.90
N ARG A 49 19.21 20.61 -20.73
CA ARG A 49 19.24 19.22 -20.28
C ARG A 49 19.49 19.16 -18.78
N TYR A 50 18.74 18.31 -18.09
CA TYR A 50 18.89 18.01 -16.67
C TYR A 50 18.98 16.50 -16.50
N MET A 51 19.95 16.04 -15.72
CA MET A 51 20.13 14.63 -15.41
C MET A 51 19.75 14.36 -13.96
N PHE A 52 18.89 13.38 -13.75
CA PHE A 52 18.45 12.93 -12.43
C PHE A 52 18.88 11.48 -12.22
N LYS A 53 19.22 11.17 -10.98
CA LYS A 53 19.43 9.80 -10.49
C LYS A 53 18.59 9.61 -9.24
N GLY A 54 18.06 8.41 -9.06
CA GLY A 54 17.30 8.04 -7.87
C GLY A 54 16.71 6.66 -8.00
N SER A 55 15.66 6.38 -7.23
CA SER A 55 14.89 5.14 -7.34
C SER A 55 13.62 5.34 -8.18
N PHE A 56 13.16 4.28 -8.85
CA PHE A 56 11.78 4.18 -9.32
C PHE A 56 11.11 2.95 -8.70
N LEU A 57 9.79 3.05 -8.51
CA LEU A 57 8.92 1.93 -8.18
C LEU A 57 8.13 1.56 -9.44
N PHE A 58 8.21 0.30 -9.86
CA PHE A 58 7.30 -0.28 -10.83
C PHE A 58 6.23 -1.09 -10.13
N ASP A 59 5.02 -0.56 -10.13
CA ASP A 59 3.82 -1.25 -9.68
C ASP A 59 3.09 -1.88 -10.86
N ARG A 60 2.88 -3.19 -10.79
CA ARG A 60 1.98 -3.89 -11.70
C ARG A 60 1.01 -4.74 -10.90
N ALA A 61 -0.27 -4.40 -10.98
CA ALA A 61 -1.35 -5.08 -10.27
C ALA A 61 -2.52 -5.46 -11.20
N SER A 62 -3.30 -6.43 -10.76
CA SER A 62 -4.59 -6.83 -11.30
C SER A 62 -5.57 -6.98 -10.14
N HIS A 63 -6.78 -6.50 -10.35
CA HIS A 63 -7.79 -6.30 -9.30
C HIS A 63 -9.05 -7.03 -9.74
N LEU A 64 -9.68 -7.76 -8.83
CA LEU A 64 -10.94 -8.45 -9.06
C LEU A 64 -11.86 -8.23 -7.86
N THR A 65 -13.16 -8.28 -8.09
CA THR A 65 -14.12 -8.53 -7.01
C THR A 65 -14.17 -10.00 -6.68
N TYR A 66 -14.25 -10.33 -5.40
CA TYR A 66 -14.38 -11.72 -4.97
C TYR A 66 -15.75 -12.30 -5.35
N TYR A 67 -16.83 -11.58 -5.05
CA TYR A 67 -18.18 -11.95 -5.48
C TYR A 67 -18.48 -11.29 -6.84
N TYR A 68 -18.04 -11.92 -7.94
CA TYR A 68 -18.19 -11.42 -9.32
C TYR A 68 -19.56 -10.79 -9.64
N ASP A 69 -20.66 -11.36 -9.13
CA ASP A 69 -22.00 -10.82 -9.36
C ASP A 69 -22.19 -9.42 -8.79
N SER A 70 -21.52 -9.06 -7.69
CA SER A 70 -21.54 -7.72 -7.13
C SER A 70 -21.01 -6.67 -8.11
N ALA A 71 -20.07 -7.04 -9.00
CA ALA A 71 -19.51 -6.13 -9.98
C ALA A 71 -20.51 -5.80 -11.09
N LYS A 72 -21.43 -6.72 -11.41
CA LYS A 72 -22.50 -6.49 -12.40
C LYS A 72 -23.52 -5.46 -11.90
N GLU A 73 -23.71 -5.36 -10.58
CA GLU A 73 -24.71 -4.49 -9.95
C GLU A 73 -24.27 -3.03 -9.76
N GLY A 74 -23.10 -2.63 -10.28
CA GLY A 74 -22.64 -1.24 -10.23
C GLY A 74 -21.14 -1.08 -10.04
N GLY A 75 -20.33 -1.90 -10.70
CA GLY A 75 -18.87 -1.86 -10.66
C GLY A 75 -18.25 -2.57 -9.45
N ALA A 76 -16.92 -2.66 -9.43
CA ALA A 76 -16.16 -3.44 -8.45
C ALA A 76 -16.22 -2.92 -7.00
N GLY A 77 -16.73 -1.70 -6.77
CA GLY A 77 -16.60 -1.01 -5.48
C GLY A 77 -15.16 -0.52 -5.26
N ALA A 78 -14.90 0.07 -4.09
CA ALA A 78 -13.56 0.47 -3.68
C ALA A 78 -13.31 0.03 -2.23
N PRO A 79 -12.11 -0.50 -1.90
CA PRO A 79 -11.75 -0.90 -0.55
C PRO A 79 -11.81 0.32 0.39
N LEU A 80 -12.36 0.12 1.59
CA LEU A 80 -12.49 1.19 2.59
C LEU A 80 -11.15 1.52 3.25
N GLU A 81 -10.39 0.48 3.58
CA GLU A 81 -9.10 0.58 4.24
C GLU A 81 -8.14 -0.32 3.46
N PHE A 82 -6.99 0.26 3.13
CA PHE A 82 -5.76 -0.43 2.78
C PHE A 82 -4.63 0.60 2.87
N SER A 83 -3.42 0.11 3.16
CA SER A 83 -2.22 0.93 3.26
C SER A 83 -1.07 0.29 2.50
N CYS A 84 -0.58 1.00 1.49
CA CYS A 84 0.55 0.59 0.66
C CYS A 84 1.57 1.72 0.59
N PHE A 85 2.81 1.46 1.02
CA PHE A 85 3.90 2.42 0.89
C PHE A 85 5.24 1.75 0.69
N TYR A 86 6.17 2.50 0.10
CA TYR A 86 7.58 2.11 0.05
C TYR A 86 8.45 3.26 0.57
N LEU A 87 9.54 2.89 1.22
CA LEU A 87 10.61 3.78 1.64
C LEU A 87 11.88 3.29 0.98
N CYS A 88 12.62 4.16 0.30
CA CYS A 88 13.82 3.75 -0.41
C CYS A 88 14.93 4.77 -0.22
N GLN A 89 16.03 4.31 0.35
CA GLN A 89 17.25 5.05 0.64
C GLN A 89 18.43 4.32 -0.03
N ASP A 90 19.62 4.90 0.05
CA ASP A 90 20.82 4.36 -0.59
C ASP A 90 21.21 2.98 -0.02
N GLU A 91 20.92 2.70 1.26
CA GLU A 91 21.32 1.47 1.94
C GLU A 91 20.22 0.40 1.98
N PHE A 92 18.95 0.81 1.93
CA PHE A 92 17.84 -0.11 2.06
C PHE A 92 16.56 0.40 1.39
N CYS A 93 15.68 -0.54 1.02
CA CYS A 93 14.28 -0.22 0.72
C CYS A 93 13.32 -1.15 1.43
N LEU A 94 12.23 -0.56 1.92
CA LEU A 94 11.13 -1.23 2.59
C LEU A 94 9.87 -1.09 1.74
N ALA A 95 9.20 -2.19 1.46
CA ALA A 95 7.86 -2.22 0.88
C ALA A 95 6.88 -2.75 1.93
N VAL A 96 5.72 -2.11 2.08
CA VAL A 96 4.66 -2.51 3.00
C VAL A 96 3.33 -2.45 2.28
N ALA A 97 2.53 -3.49 2.48
CA ALA A 97 1.12 -3.52 2.15
C ALA A 97 0.34 -4.19 3.30
N HIS A 98 -0.63 -3.47 3.83
CA HIS A 98 -1.39 -3.86 5.02
C HIS A 98 -2.84 -3.46 4.90
N THR A 99 -3.72 -4.31 5.41
CA THR A 99 -5.15 -4.08 5.47
C THR A 99 -5.70 -4.59 6.79
N ASP A 100 -6.34 -3.70 7.53
CA ASP A 100 -7.24 -4.05 8.62
C ASP A 100 -8.66 -4.23 8.07
N ASN A 101 -9.43 -5.17 8.62
CA ASN A 101 -10.83 -5.31 8.25
C ASN A 101 -11.67 -4.29 9.04
N PRO A 102 -12.21 -3.22 8.41
CA PRO A 102 -12.94 -2.17 9.11
C PRO A 102 -14.43 -2.52 9.27
N SER A 103 -14.83 -3.75 8.94
CA SER A 103 -16.22 -4.15 8.76
C SER A 103 -16.58 -5.38 9.62
N PRO A 104 -17.88 -5.64 9.86
CA PRO A 104 -18.33 -6.88 10.52
C PRO A 104 -18.27 -8.10 9.59
N PHE A 105 -17.87 -7.93 8.32
CA PHE A 105 -17.75 -9.03 7.38
C PHE A 105 -16.61 -9.95 7.82
N ASN A 106 -16.84 -11.27 7.83
CA ASN A 106 -15.81 -12.24 8.13
C ASN A 106 -15.23 -12.81 6.82
N PRO A 107 -14.04 -12.35 6.37
CA PRO A 107 -13.46 -12.81 5.12
C PRO A 107 -13.02 -14.29 5.20
N PRO A 108 -12.98 -15.00 4.07
CA PRO A 108 -12.61 -16.41 4.03
C PRO A 108 -11.15 -16.68 4.43
N VAL A 109 -10.29 -15.66 4.31
CA VAL A 109 -8.89 -15.65 4.73
C VAL A 109 -8.53 -14.27 5.27
N SER A 110 -7.40 -14.16 5.97
CA SER A 110 -6.90 -12.86 6.45
C SER A 110 -6.60 -11.90 5.29
N PRO A 111 -6.85 -10.58 5.46
CA PRO A 111 -6.39 -9.57 4.53
C PRO A 111 -4.88 -9.50 4.39
N GLN A 112 -4.43 -8.72 3.41
CA GLN A 112 -3.03 -8.47 3.11
C GLN A 112 -2.29 -7.93 4.35
N HIS A 113 -1.22 -8.62 4.73
CA HIS A 113 -0.32 -8.21 5.81
C HIS A 113 1.11 -8.63 5.44
N GLN A 114 1.74 -7.83 4.58
CA GLN A 114 3.03 -8.17 3.99
C GLN A 114 3.96 -6.97 4.01
N ALA A 115 5.18 -7.19 4.48
CA ALA A 115 6.26 -6.23 4.31
C ALA A 115 7.56 -6.93 3.90
N ARG A 116 8.46 -6.20 3.25
CA ARG A 116 9.77 -6.71 2.84
C ARG A 116 10.82 -5.62 2.96
N LEU A 117 11.86 -5.91 3.73
CA LEU A 117 13.06 -5.10 3.87
C LEU A 117 14.16 -5.67 2.98
N ASN A 118 14.69 -4.86 2.07
CA ASN A 118 15.86 -5.16 1.26
C ASN A 118 17.03 -4.32 1.79
N LEU A 119 18.09 -4.97 2.27
CA LEU A 119 19.34 -4.32 2.70
C LEU A 119 20.39 -4.52 1.60
N PHE A 120 20.80 -3.42 0.95
CA PHE A 120 21.63 -3.49 -0.24
C PHE A 120 23.09 -3.78 0.06
N MET A 121 23.63 -3.16 1.12
CA MET A 121 25.01 -3.36 1.57
C MET A 121 25.32 -4.81 1.92
N GLU A 122 24.32 -5.55 2.39
CA GLU A 122 24.45 -6.95 2.78
C GLU A 122 23.96 -7.93 1.70
N ASN A 123 23.36 -7.42 0.62
CA ASN A 123 22.63 -8.20 -0.37
C ASN A 123 21.60 -9.16 0.27
N ARG A 124 20.88 -8.66 1.29
CA ARG A 124 19.89 -9.44 2.06
C ARG A 124 18.48 -8.92 1.87
N SER A 125 17.52 -9.82 1.97
CA SER A 125 16.10 -9.50 1.85
C SER A 125 15.29 -10.29 2.85
N TYR A 126 14.57 -9.57 3.70
CA TYR A 126 13.83 -10.09 4.83
C TYR A 126 12.33 -9.87 4.61
N PRO A 127 11.51 -10.94 4.56
CA PRO A 127 10.07 -10.77 4.73
C PRO A 127 9.78 -10.36 6.18
N LEU A 128 8.88 -9.42 6.37
CA LEU A 128 8.33 -9.04 7.66
C LEU A 128 6.88 -9.53 7.69
N THR A 129 6.62 -10.52 8.55
CA THR A 129 5.28 -11.07 8.79
C THR A 129 4.72 -10.70 10.15
N GLU A 130 5.57 -10.19 11.05
CA GLU A 130 5.19 -9.67 12.36
C GLU A 130 5.46 -8.16 12.38
N PHE A 131 4.50 -7.38 11.89
CA PHE A 131 4.57 -5.93 11.97
C PHE A 131 3.24 -5.33 12.42
N LYS A 132 3.30 -4.07 12.84
CA LYS A 132 2.14 -3.24 13.11
C LYS A 132 2.34 -1.93 12.39
N PHE A 133 1.32 -1.53 11.65
CA PHE A 133 1.21 -0.22 11.03
C PHE A 133 -0.01 0.49 11.62
N TRP A 134 0.12 1.76 11.98
CA TRP A 134 -1.01 2.56 12.47
C TRP A 134 -0.73 4.06 12.30
N ASP A 135 -1.79 4.85 12.32
CA ASP A 135 -1.74 6.31 12.29
C ASP A 135 -2.39 6.92 13.55
N ASP A 136 -2.58 8.24 13.56
CA ASP A 136 -3.16 8.98 14.68
C ASP A 136 -4.71 8.91 14.76
N GLY A 137 -5.37 8.17 13.86
CA GLY A 137 -6.82 8.01 13.78
C GLY A 137 -7.56 9.20 13.17
N GLY A 138 -6.85 10.21 12.69
CA GLY A 138 -7.45 11.36 12.00
C GLY A 138 -8.00 11.01 10.62
N ILE A 139 -9.03 11.73 10.17
CA ILE A 139 -9.52 11.64 8.76
C ILE A 139 -8.43 12.00 7.74
N GLN A 140 -7.44 12.81 8.14
CA GLN A 140 -6.25 13.10 7.36
C GLN A 140 -5.07 13.01 8.34
N PRO A 141 -4.50 11.81 8.51
CA PRO A 141 -3.56 11.55 9.60
C PRO A 141 -2.27 12.34 9.47
N LYS A 142 -1.69 12.75 10.60
CA LYS A 142 -0.47 13.57 10.65
C LYS A 142 0.77 12.79 11.07
N ILE A 143 0.61 11.58 11.59
CA ILE A 143 1.71 10.72 12.01
C ILE A 143 1.37 9.30 11.59
N PHE A 144 2.36 8.62 11.02
CA PHE A 144 2.29 7.21 10.63
C PHE A 144 3.39 6.45 11.36
N ASN A 145 3.08 5.26 11.85
CA ASN A 145 4.00 4.43 12.62
C ASN A 145 4.07 3.04 12.01
N LEU A 146 5.28 2.48 11.99
CA LEU A 146 5.52 1.08 11.69
C LEU A 146 6.49 0.51 12.74
N VAL A 147 6.13 -0.62 13.34
CA VAL A 147 7.12 -1.47 14.01
C VAL A 147 7.06 -2.86 13.43
N GLY A 148 8.20 -3.52 13.31
CA GLY A 148 8.24 -4.89 12.81
C GLY A 148 9.47 -5.64 13.25
N ARG A 149 9.40 -6.96 13.17
CA ARG A 149 10.52 -7.86 13.45
C ARG A 149 10.86 -8.69 12.22
N PHE A 150 12.14 -9.01 12.09
CA PHE A 150 12.65 -9.90 11.06
C PHE A 150 13.82 -10.71 11.60
N ASP A 151 14.22 -11.75 10.86
CA ASP A 151 15.40 -12.53 11.18
C ASP A 151 16.66 -11.64 11.12
N GLY A 152 17.18 -11.25 12.28
CA GLY A 152 18.32 -10.34 12.40
C GLY A 152 18.02 -8.98 13.03
N GLY A 153 16.77 -8.65 13.37
CA GLY A 153 16.49 -7.42 14.11
C GLY A 153 15.04 -6.95 14.17
N GLU A 154 14.89 -5.68 14.50
CA GLU A 154 13.62 -4.96 14.53
C GLU A 154 13.71 -3.66 13.77
N ILE A 155 12.58 -3.19 13.26
CA ILE A 155 12.43 -1.90 12.59
C ILE A 155 11.40 -1.07 13.33
N ARG A 156 11.68 0.23 13.46
CA ARG A 156 10.75 1.24 13.97
C ARG A 156 10.83 2.46 13.07
N ILE A 157 9.71 2.83 12.46
CA ILE A 157 9.58 4.01 11.60
C ILE A 157 8.47 4.87 12.17
N VAL A 158 8.76 6.16 12.26
CA VAL A 158 7.75 7.21 12.45
C VAL A 158 7.89 8.13 11.25
N GLY A 159 6.78 8.40 10.58
CA GLY A 159 6.75 9.25 9.41
C GLY A 159 5.73 10.37 9.59
N GLU A 160 6.09 11.55 9.10
CA GLU A 160 5.23 12.74 9.10
C GLU A 160 4.93 13.17 7.65
N PRO A 161 3.68 13.48 7.30
CA PRO A 161 3.33 13.94 5.96
C PRO A 161 3.89 15.32 5.67
N ILE A 162 4.60 15.43 4.56
CA ILE A 162 5.03 16.71 3.99
C ILE A 162 4.02 17.25 2.96
N ASN A 163 3.20 16.37 2.39
CA ASN A 163 2.14 16.76 1.45
C ASN A 163 1.03 15.71 1.41
N TYR A 164 -0.15 16.14 0.95
CA TYR A 164 -1.30 15.28 0.72
C TYR A 164 -1.79 15.42 -0.72
N TRP A 165 -2.35 14.33 -1.27
CA TRP A 165 -3.10 14.37 -2.52
C TRP A 165 -4.48 13.73 -2.35
N PRO A 166 -5.58 14.47 -2.54
CA PRO A 166 -5.63 15.94 -2.67
C PRO A 166 -5.10 16.64 -1.41
N ASN A 167 -4.76 17.94 -1.50
CA ASN A 167 -4.21 18.69 -0.35
C ASN A 167 -5.12 18.68 0.89
N ARG A 168 -6.44 18.54 0.68
CA ARG A 168 -7.45 18.31 1.70
C ARG A 168 -8.30 17.12 1.29
N TRP A 169 -8.33 16.07 2.10
CA TRP A 169 -9.10 14.88 1.76
C TRP A 169 -10.61 15.14 1.91
N GLY A 170 -11.37 14.69 0.92
CA GLY A 170 -12.82 14.83 0.89
C GLY A 170 -13.49 13.83 1.82
N VAL A 171 -14.32 14.31 2.74
CA VAL A 171 -15.06 13.46 3.66
C VAL A 171 -16.40 13.09 3.04
N SER A 172 -16.65 11.79 2.96
CA SER A 172 -17.94 11.21 2.60
C SER A 172 -18.55 10.48 3.79
N ARG A 173 -19.83 10.15 3.69
CA ARG A 173 -20.54 9.30 4.67
C ARG A 173 -20.89 7.95 4.07
N GLU A 174 -21.35 7.08 4.96
CA GLU A 174 -21.98 5.79 4.71
C GLU A 174 -21.02 4.69 4.26
N THR A 175 -21.25 3.51 4.83
CA THR A 175 -20.83 2.21 4.30
C THR A 175 -22.07 1.31 4.24
N TRP A 176 -22.00 0.19 3.51
CA TRP A 176 -23.14 -0.76 3.45
C TRP A 176 -23.50 -1.38 4.81
N TRP A 177 -22.60 -1.30 5.80
CA TRP A 177 -22.82 -1.82 7.16
C TRP A 177 -23.00 -0.73 8.23
N ASN A 178 -22.65 0.51 7.94
CA ASN A 178 -22.76 1.63 8.88
C ASN A 178 -23.09 2.94 8.13
N PRO A 179 -24.37 3.35 8.10
CA PRO A 179 -24.80 4.61 7.46
C PRO A 179 -24.23 5.87 8.14
N GLU A 180 -23.84 5.78 9.41
CA GLU A 180 -23.31 6.92 10.18
C GLU A 180 -21.80 7.07 10.05
N ALA A 181 -21.11 6.10 9.42
CA ALA A 181 -19.66 6.13 9.26
C ALA A 181 -19.23 7.30 8.38
N TYR A 182 -18.15 7.96 8.77
CA TYR A 182 -17.40 8.87 7.92
C TYR A 182 -16.24 8.12 7.28
N ARG A 183 -15.96 8.45 6.03
CA ARG A 183 -14.87 7.86 5.27
C ARG A 183 -14.21 8.91 4.38
N THR A 184 -13.00 8.61 3.95
CA THR A 184 -12.16 9.50 3.17
C THR A 184 -11.24 8.68 2.29
N TRP A 185 -10.68 9.31 1.26
CA TRP A 185 -9.62 8.71 0.48
C TRP A 185 -8.60 9.79 0.13
N GLY A 186 -7.32 9.42 0.20
CA GLY A 186 -6.24 10.28 -0.22
C GLY A 186 -4.90 9.59 -0.09
N ARG A 187 -3.86 10.33 -0.43
CA ARG A 187 -2.46 9.88 -0.35
C ARG A 187 -1.67 10.90 0.44
N ALA A 188 -0.64 10.43 1.14
CA ALA A 188 0.34 11.27 1.81
C ALA A 188 1.72 11.00 1.19
N THR A 189 2.50 12.06 1.02
CA THR A 189 3.95 11.94 0.86
C THR A 189 4.55 12.16 2.24
N ILE A 190 5.31 11.19 2.71
CA ILE A 190 5.80 11.08 4.09
C ILE A 190 7.33 11.17 4.05
N HIS A 191 7.93 11.84 5.04
CA HIS A 191 9.38 11.83 5.27
C HIS A 191 9.77 11.01 6.50
#